data_AF-A0A848WHQ9-F1
#
_entry.id   AF-A0A848WHQ9-F1
#
_cell.length_a   1.000
_cell.length_b   1.000
_cell.length_c   1.000
_cell.angle_alpha   90.00
_cell.angle_beta   90.00
_cell.angle_gamma   90.00
#
_symmetry.space_group_name_H-M   'P 1'
#
loop_
_entity.id
_entity.type
_entity.pdbx_description
1 polymer ?
#
loop_
_entity_poly.entity_id
_entity_poly.type
_entity_poly.pdbx_seq_one_letter_code
_entity_poly.pdbx_strand_id
1 'polypeptide(L)' 'MFTIEHDFDATVVTLIDEAAVHRQEDITINAFEDCVVIEQINPRTEEMQRITLSLAQLADLTAALNLPEGVYTRAK' A
#
# COMPACT_ATOMS: atom_id res chain seq x y z
N MET A 1 8.83 9.30 -5.90
CA MET A 1 8.64 10.27 -4.78
C MET A 1 7.52 9.80 -3.84
N PHE A 2 7.43 10.27 -2.59
CA PHE A 2 6.24 10.03 -1.74
C PHE A 2 5.93 11.21 -0.79
N THR A 3 4.67 11.30 -0.34
CA THR A 3 4.22 12.22 0.72
C THR A 3 3.56 11.45 1.86
N ILE A 4 3.51 12.06 3.05
CA ILE A 4 2.81 11.53 4.22
C ILE A 4 2.01 12.68 4.83
N GLU A 5 0.71 12.46 4.97
CA GLU A 5 -0.26 13.42 5.48
C GLU A 5 -1.06 12.76 6.61
N HIS A 6 -1.45 13.55 7.61
CA HIS A 6 -2.29 13.07 8.70
C HIS A 6 -3.68 13.67 8.50
N ASP A 7 -4.67 12.81 8.30
CA ASP A 7 -6.08 13.15 8.34
C ASP A 7 -6.67 12.75 9.70
N PHE A 8 -7.94 13.07 9.94
CA PHE A 8 -8.61 12.86 11.23
C PHE A 8 -8.62 11.39 11.67
N ASP A 9 -8.83 10.45 10.76
CA ASP A 9 -8.99 9.01 11.04
C ASP A 9 -7.93 8.12 10.39
N ALA A 10 -7.03 8.68 9.58
CA ALA A 10 -6.00 7.93 8.88
C ALA A 10 -4.70 8.71 8.69
N THR A 11 -3.59 7.99 8.61
CA THR A 11 -2.38 8.49 7.95
C THR A 11 -2.46 8.16 6.46
N VAL A 12 -2.38 9.19 5.61
CA VAL A 12 -2.47 9.06 4.16
C VAL A 12 -1.07 9.16 3.57
N VAL A 13 -0.64 8.12 2.86
CA VAL A 13 0.64 8.08 2.15
C VAL A 13 0.36 8.01 0.66
N THR A 14 0.94 8.93 -0.10
CA THR A 14 0.86 8.92 -1.57
C THR A 14 2.21 8.54 -2.15
N LEU A 15 2.26 7.44 -2.90
CA LEU A 15 3.43 6.99 -3.65
C LEU A 15 3.29 7.45 -5.09
N ILE A 16 4.23 8.29 -5.53
CA ILE A 16 4.24 8.86 -6.87
C ILE A 16 5.26 8.10 -7.71
N ASP A 17 4.78 7.52 -8.81
CA ASP A 17 5.65 6.89 -9.81
C ASP A 17 6.11 7.93 -10.83
N GLU A 18 7.42 8.16 -10.88
CA GLU A 18 8.00 9.20 -11.73
C GLU A 18 7.96 8.81 -13.21
N ALA A 19 8.07 9.80 -14.10
CA ALA A 19 7.89 9.60 -15.54
C ALA A 19 8.88 8.56 -16.11
N ALA A 20 8.38 7.34 -16.33
CA ALA A 20 9.09 6.22 -16.93
C ALA A 20 8.27 5.57 -18.06
N VAL A 21 8.93 4.77 -18.91
CA VAL A 21 8.31 4.09 -20.07
C VAL A 21 7.16 3.17 -19.67
N HIS A 22 7.18 2.62 -18.44
CA HIS A 22 6.17 1.71 -17.90
C HIS A 22 5.54 2.22 -16.60
N ARG A 23 5.44 3.56 -16.45
CA ARG A 23 4.90 4.16 -15.22
C ARG A 23 3.52 3.60 -14.89
N GLN A 24 3.26 3.42 -13.62
CA GLN A 24 1.93 3.12 -13.10
C GLN A 24 1.24 4.39 -12.62
N GLU A 25 -0.06 4.32 -12.38
CA GLU A 25 -0.79 5.37 -11.66
C GLU A 25 -0.31 5.43 -10.20
N ASP A 26 -0.47 6.60 -9.58
CA ASP A 26 -0.08 6.81 -8.19
C ASP A 26 -0.87 5.87 -7.24
N ILE A 27 -0.23 5.52 -6.12
CA ILE A 27 -0.84 4.69 -5.08
C ILE A 27 -1.13 5.55 -3.87
N THR A 28 -2.37 5.50 -3.38
CA THR A 28 -2.76 6.08 -2.10
C THR A 28 -2.91 4.96 -1.07
N ILE A 29 -2.26 5.12 0.08
CA ILE A 29 -2.32 4.18 1.20
C ILE A 29 -2.96 4.93 2.37
N ASN A 30 -4.14 4.50 2.77
CA ASN A 30 -4.84 5.01 3.94
C ASN A 30 -4.63 4.04 5.10
N ALA A 31 -3.86 4.46 6.11
CA ALA A 31 -3.58 3.68 7.30
C ALA A 31 -4.48 4.13 8.46
N PHE A 32 -5.55 3.37 8.68
CA PHE A 32 -6.48 3.53 9.79
C PHE A 32 -5.98 2.80 11.04
N GLU A 33 -6.71 2.95 12.16
CA GLU A 33 -6.38 2.27 13.42
C GLU A 33 -6.44 0.74 13.32
N ASP A 34 -7.34 0.19 12.51
CA ASP A 34 -7.63 -1.26 12.46
C ASP A 34 -7.28 -1.92 11.12
N CYS A 35 -7.02 -1.15 10.07
CA CYS A 35 -6.72 -1.67 8.74
C CYS A 35 -5.92 -0.68 7.88
N VAL A 36 -5.37 -1.19 6.78
CA VAL A 36 -4.73 -0.38 5.75
C VAL A 36 -5.44 -0.60 4.43
N VAL A 37 -5.77 0.49 3.73
CA VAL A 37 -6.42 0.46 2.43
C VAL A 37 -5.47 1.00 1.39
N ILE A 38 -5.17 0.19 0.37
CA ILE A 38 -4.34 0.56 -0.77
C ILE A 38 -5.25 0.83 -1.96
N GLU A 39 -5.06 1.96 -2.61
CA GLU A 39 -5.86 2.43 -3.73
C GLU A 39 -4.99 2.79 -4.93
N GLN A 40 -5.41 2.39 -6.12
CA GLN A 40 -4.75 2.76 -7.38
C GLN A 40 -5.77 2.86 -8.52
N ILE A 41 -5.67 3.90 -9.34
CA ILE A 41 -6.58 4.07 -10.49
C ILE A 41 -6.21 3.05 -11.56
N ASN A 42 -7.20 2.36 -12.13
CA ASN A 42 -6.98 1.58 -13.34
C ASN A 42 -7.01 2.52 -14.56
N PRO A 43 -5.90 2.70 -15.29
CA PRO A 43 -5.82 3.68 -16.38
C PRO A 43 -6.68 3.31 -17.61
N ARG A 44 -7.19 2.07 -17.69
CA ARG A 44 -8.06 1.64 -18.81
C ARG A 44 -9.54 1.84 -18.53
N THR A 45 -9.95 1.62 -17.28
CA THR A 45 -11.36 1.72 -16.89
C THR A 45 -11.68 3.03 -16.18
N GLU A 46 -10.66 3.79 -15.78
CA GLU A 46 -10.79 5.00 -14.95
C GLU A 46 -11.48 4.73 -13.60
N GLU A 47 -11.48 3.47 -13.15
CA GLU A 47 -12.08 3.06 -11.89
C GLU A 47 -11.03 2.91 -10.79
N MET A 48 -11.41 3.33 -9.58
CA MET A 48 -10.60 3.16 -8.39
C MET A 48 -10.54 1.69 -7.97
N GLN A 49 -9.36 1.09 -7.97
CA GLN A 49 -9.14 -0.25 -7.42
C GLN A 49 -8.71 -0.13 -5.97
N ARG A 50 -9.22 -1.02 -5.10
CA ARG A 50 -8.95 -1.00 -3.66
C ARG A 50 -8.60 -2.39 -3.14
N ILE A 51 -7.59 -2.45 -2.27
CA ILE A 51 -7.22 -3.64 -1.50
C ILE A 51 -7.16 -3.26 -0.03
N THR A 52 -7.86 -4.00 0.83
CA THR A 52 -7.80 -3.82 2.29
C THR A 52 -6.93 -4.90 2.91
N LEU A 53 -5.95 -4.47 3.70
CA LEU A 53 -5.10 -5.33 4.52
C LEU A 53 -5.49 -5.19 5.99
N SER A 54 -5.59 -6.33 6.68
CA SER A 54 -5.53 -6.34 8.14
C SER A 54 -4.13 -5.93 8.62
N LEU A 55 -4.00 -5.46 9.86
CA LEU A 55 -2.71 -5.11 10.44
C LEU A 55 -1.71 -6.29 10.46
N ALA A 56 -2.21 -7.52 10.61
CA ALA A 56 -1.38 -8.72 10.54
C ALA A 56 -0.80 -8.91 9.12
N GLN A 57 -1.63 -8.78 8.09
CA GLN A 57 -1.18 -8.88 6.68
C GLN A 57 -0.21 -7.76 6.31
N LEU A 58 -0.47 -6.52 6.74
CA LEU A 58 0.46 -5.39 6.51
C LEU A 58 1.81 -5.70 7.12
N ALA A 59 1.82 -6.17 8.37
CA ALA A 59 3.06 -6.45 9.05
C ALA A 59 3.80 -7.64 8.39
N ASP A 60 3.09 -8.66 7.89
CA ASP A 60 3.68 -9.74 7.09
C ASP A 60 4.30 -9.21 5.79
N LEU A 61 3.60 -8.32 5.08
CA LEU A 61 4.11 -7.66 3.87
C LEU A 61 5.40 -6.88 4.17
N THR A 62 5.42 -6.06 5.24
CA THR A 62 6.61 -5.30 5.65
C THR A 62 7.80 -6.22 5.97
N ALA A 63 7.55 -7.36 6.61
CA ALA A 63 8.59 -8.35 6.88
C ALA A 63 9.11 -8.98 5.58
N ALA A 64 8.20 -9.36 4.67
CA ALA A 64 8.53 -10.00 3.41
C ALA A 64 9.45 -9.16 2.52
N LEU A 65 9.39 -7.82 2.60
CA LEU A 65 10.27 -6.92 1.85
C LEU A 65 11.78 -7.12 2.15
N ASN A 66 12.12 -7.77 3.27
CA ASN A 66 13.50 -7.95 3.72
C ASN A 66 13.92 -9.43 3.84
N LEU A 67 13.09 -10.36 3.38
CA LEU A 67 13.32 -11.80 3.50
C LEU A 67 13.54 -12.45 2.12
N PRO A 68 14.36 -13.50 2.03
CA PRO A 68 14.49 -14.28 0.80
C PRO A 68 13.22 -15.10 0.51
N GLU A 69 13.21 -15.80 -0.63
CA GLU A 69 12.16 -16.75 -0.96
C GLU A 69 12.03 -17.84 0.11
N GLY A 70 10.79 -18.13 0.53
CA GLY A 70 10.51 -19.17 1.51
C GLY A 70 9.09 -19.12 2.06
N VAL A 71 8.80 -20.03 3.00
CA VAL A 71 7.56 -20.05 3.76
C VAL A 71 7.86 -19.55 5.18
N TYR A 72 7.15 -18.51 5.59
CA TYR A 72 7.35 -17.87 6.88
C TYR A 72 6.07 -17.96 7.74
N THR A 73 6.28 -17.94 9.04
CA THR A 73 5.20 -17.87 10.03
C THR A 73 5.71 -16.98 11.15
N ARG A 74 4.84 -16.08 11.62
CA ARG A 74 5.13 -15.32 12.83
C ARG A 74 5.14 -16.26 14.02
N ALA A 75 6.22 -16.20 14.80
CA ALA A 75 6.20 -16.80 16.13
C ALA A 75 5.05 -16.17 16.92
N LYS A 76 4.25 -17.01 17.59
CA LYS A 76 3.16 -16.57 18.47
C LYS A 76 3.70 -15.83 19.68
#